data_AF-A0A3N5RSJ7-F1
#
_entry.id   AF-A0A3N5RSJ7-F1
#
_cell.length_a   1.000
_cell.length_b   1.000
_cell.length_c   1.000
_cell.angle_alpha   90.00
_cell.angle_beta   90.00
_cell.angle_gamma   90.00
#
_symmetry.space_group_name_H-M   'P 1'
#
loop_
_entity.id
_entity.type
_entity.pdbx_description
1 polymer ?
#
loop_
_entity_poly.entity_id
_entity_poly.type
_entity_poly.pdbx_seq_one_letter_code
_entity_poly.pdbx_strand_id
1 'polypeptide(L)'
;MPTTVEMYDEATKLKGAGKLDEAVVKLNEILAIEPGHVLSHSALGVILQRLGRLDEAIAHATKVCELEPNDPFSFTQLSVICQRCGKIQEAEDAMARAHMLQGGGRH
;
A
#
# COMPACT_ATOMS: atom_id res chain seq x y z
N MET A 1 -9.96 17.47 -17.23
CA MET A 1 -9.86 16.98 -15.84
C MET A 1 -8.67 16.04 -15.84
N PRO A 2 -7.64 16.25 -14.99
CA PRO A 2 -6.57 15.28 -14.87
C PRO A 2 -7.16 13.92 -14.47
N THR A 3 -6.73 12.87 -15.14
CA THR A 3 -7.20 11.51 -14.81
C THR A 3 -6.54 11.03 -13.53
N THR A 4 -7.15 10.06 -12.83
CA THR A 4 -6.57 9.45 -11.63
C THR A 4 -5.16 8.88 -11.90
N VAL A 5 -4.90 8.46 -13.14
CA VAL A 5 -3.58 8.05 -13.63
C VAL A 5 -2.55 9.20 -13.60
N GLU A 6 -2.90 10.39 -14.09
CA GLU A 6 -2.01 11.56 -14.05
C GLU A 6 -1.75 12.02 -12.61
N MET A 7 -2.77 11.99 -11.77
CA MET A 7 -2.63 12.30 -10.35
C MET A 7 -1.70 11.30 -9.65
N TYR A 8 -1.76 10.03 -10.02
CA TYR A 8 -0.90 8.98 -9.47
C TYR A 8 0.57 9.14 -9.91
N ASP A 9 0.80 9.49 -11.19
CA ASP A 9 2.15 9.81 -11.68
C ASP A 9 2.75 10.99 -10.91
N GLU A 10 1.97 12.05 -10.71
CA GLU A 10 2.39 13.22 -9.93
C GLU A 10 2.73 12.84 -8.48
N ALA A 11 1.88 12.03 -7.82
CA ALA A 11 2.15 11.51 -6.49
C ALA A 11 3.46 10.69 -6.43
N THR A 12 3.73 9.89 -7.47
CA THR A 12 4.94 9.07 -7.56
C THR A 12 6.18 9.95 -7.73
N LYS A 13 6.10 11.02 -8.53
CA LYS A 13 7.18 12.02 -8.65
C LYS A 13 7.46 12.72 -7.33
N LEU A 14 6.40 13.14 -6.62
CA LEU A 14 6.52 13.78 -5.29
C LEU A 14 7.19 12.83 -4.28
N LYS A 15 6.80 11.56 -4.26
CA LYS A 15 7.45 10.51 -3.45
C LYS A 15 8.93 10.36 -3.78
N GLY A 16 9.30 10.38 -5.07
CA GLY A 16 10.69 10.31 -5.53
C GLY A 16 11.51 11.54 -5.14
N ALA A 17 10.88 12.72 -5.13
CA ALA A 17 11.47 13.99 -4.70
C ALA A 17 11.57 14.14 -3.17
N GLY A 18 11.08 13.17 -2.39
CA GLY A 18 11.05 13.24 -0.92
C GLY A 18 9.91 14.10 -0.36
N LYS A 19 9.04 14.64 -1.21
CA LYS A 19 7.83 15.39 -0.85
C LYS A 19 6.69 14.44 -0.49
N LEU A 20 6.90 13.69 0.60
CA LEU A 20 6.01 12.63 1.05
C LEU A 20 4.62 13.17 1.44
N ASP A 21 4.54 14.28 2.14
CA ASP A 21 3.26 14.89 2.54
C ASP A 21 2.41 15.33 1.33
N GLU A 22 3.02 15.98 0.33
CA GLU A 22 2.32 16.36 -0.91
C GLU A 22 1.83 15.12 -1.68
N ALA A 23 2.64 14.05 -1.72
CA ALA A 23 2.23 12.79 -2.34
C ALA A 23 1.02 12.17 -1.63
N VAL A 24 0.96 12.22 -0.29
CA VAL A 24 -0.20 11.74 0.49
C VAL A 24 -1.47 12.51 0.12
N VAL A 25 -1.39 13.84 0.01
CA VAL A 25 -2.55 14.66 -0.38
C VAL A 25 -3.04 14.24 -1.76
N LYS A 26 -2.13 14.12 -2.72
CA LYS A 26 -2.47 13.74 -4.10
C LYS A 26 -3.12 12.35 -4.19
N LEU A 27 -2.60 11.38 -3.44
CA LEU A 27 -3.17 10.04 -3.38
C LEU A 27 -4.55 10.02 -2.70
N ASN A 28 -4.77 10.86 -1.69
CA ASN A 28 -6.09 11.02 -1.08
C ASN A 28 -7.10 11.65 -2.04
N GLU A 29 -6.70 12.60 -2.89
CA GLU A 29 -7.58 13.11 -3.95
C GLU A 29 -8.01 12.00 -4.91
N ILE A 30 -7.09 11.10 -5.28
CA ILE A 30 -7.43 9.93 -6.09
C ILE A 30 -8.42 9.04 -5.36
N LEU A 31 -8.21 8.77 -4.07
CA LEU A 31 -9.14 7.96 -3.28
C LEU A 31 -10.51 8.63 -3.06
N ALA A 32 -10.58 9.96 -3.10
CA ALA A 32 -11.86 10.67 -3.07
C ALA A 32 -12.68 10.45 -4.35
N ILE A 33 -12.01 10.22 -5.49
CA ILE A 33 -12.64 9.93 -6.77
C ILE A 33 -12.89 8.42 -6.91
N GLU A 34 -11.87 7.62 -6.60
CA GLU A 34 -11.83 6.16 -6.70
C GLU A 34 -11.38 5.55 -5.36
N PRO A 35 -12.30 5.37 -4.39
CA PRO A 35 -11.97 4.85 -3.07
C PRO A 35 -11.50 3.39 -3.08
N GLY A 36 -11.68 2.68 -4.20
CA GLY A 36 -11.17 1.32 -4.43
C GLY A 36 -9.82 1.27 -5.16
N HIS A 37 -9.13 2.41 -5.35
CA HIS A 37 -7.90 2.43 -6.13
C HIS A 37 -6.72 1.81 -5.35
N VAL A 38 -6.47 0.52 -5.61
CA VAL A 38 -5.45 -0.31 -4.96
C VAL A 38 -4.07 0.33 -4.97
N LEU A 39 -3.64 0.86 -6.13
CA LEU A 39 -2.33 1.49 -6.28
C LEU A 39 -2.17 2.69 -5.36
N SER A 40 -3.22 3.48 -5.13
CA SER A 40 -3.18 4.63 -4.23
C SER A 40 -3.00 4.21 -2.78
N HIS A 41 -3.72 3.19 -2.33
CA HIS A 41 -3.55 2.63 -0.99
C HIS A 41 -2.16 2.03 -0.78
N SER A 42 -1.63 1.31 -1.78
CA SER A 42 -0.27 0.75 -1.75
C SER A 42 0.78 1.87 -1.67
N ALA A 43 0.67 2.91 -2.49
CA ALA A 43 1.57 4.05 -2.44
C ALA A 43 1.51 4.79 -1.10
N LEU A 44 0.30 5.01 -0.55
CA LEU A 44 0.11 5.59 0.78
C LEU A 44 0.78 4.77 1.86
N GLY A 45 0.62 3.44 1.85
CA GLY A 45 1.27 2.54 2.81
C GLY A 45 2.80 2.74 2.85
N VAL A 46 3.44 2.77 1.68
CA VAL A 46 4.89 2.99 1.57
C VAL A 46 5.29 4.40 2.03
N ILE A 47 4.52 5.43 1.66
CA ILE A 47 4.83 6.81 2.01
C ILE A 47 4.66 7.05 3.51
N LEU A 48 3.56 6.61 4.10
CA LEU A 48 3.27 6.72 5.54
C LEU A 48 4.30 5.96 6.38
N GLN A 49 4.74 4.79 5.90
CA GLN A 49 5.84 4.05 6.53
C GLN A 49 7.15 4.85 6.54
N ARG A 50 7.44 5.63 5.48
CA ARG A 50 8.61 6.53 5.46
C ARG A 50 8.43 7.75 6.36
N LEU A 51 7.20 8.23 6.53
CA LEU A 51 6.85 9.31 7.46
C LEU A 51 6.82 8.86 8.93
N GLY A 52 6.96 7.57 9.22
CA GLY A 52 6.82 7.02 10.58
C GLY A 52 5.37 6.87 11.05
N ARG A 53 4.39 7.13 10.18
CA ARG A 53 2.95 6.96 10.42
C ARG A 53 2.57 5.50 10.19
N LEU A 54 3.11 4.66 11.06
CA LEU A 54 3.09 3.20 10.96
C LEU A 54 1.68 2.61 11.05
N ASP A 55 0.83 3.13 11.95
CA ASP A 55 -0.53 2.64 12.14
C ASP A 55 -1.40 2.84 10.89
N GLU A 56 -1.33 4.04 10.28
CA GLU A 56 -2.06 4.35 9.05
C GLU A 56 -1.50 3.59 7.84
N ALA A 57 -0.18 3.35 7.81
CA ALA A 57 0.43 2.53 6.77
C ALA A 57 -0.14 1.11 6.78
N ILE A 58 -0.31 0.51 7.97
CA ILE A 58 -0.93 -0.81 8.13
C ILE A 58 -2.39 -0.74 7.67
N ALA A 59 -3.16 0.25 8.11
CA ALA A 59 -4.57 0.36 7.73
C ALA A 59 -4.76 0.39 6.19
N HIS A 60 -3.94 1.16 5.48
CA HIS A 60 -3.98 1.19 4.02
C HIS A 60 -3.49 -0.10 3.38
N ALA A 61 -2.41 -0.71 3.87
CA ALA A 61 -1.90 -1.97 3.34
C ALA A 61 -2.90 -3.13 3.55
N THR A 62 -3.58 -3.17 4.69
CA THR A 62 -4.69 -4.09 4.94
C THR A 62 -5.82 -3.85 3.93
N LYS A 63 -6.13 -2.59 3.62
CA LYS A 63 -7.16 -2.29 2.61
C LYS A 63 -6.79 -2.80 1.22
N VAL A 64 -5.53 -2.69 0.81
CA VAL A 64 -5.02 -3.30 -0.43
C VAL A 64 -5.28 -4.81 -0.40
N CYS A 65 -4.96 -5.50 0.70
CA CYS A 65 -5.20 -6.94 0.82
C CYS A 65 -6.69 -7.32 0.82
N GLU A 66 -7.57 -6.44 1.31
CA GLU A 66 -9.02 -6.64 1.22
C GLU A 66 -9.55 -6.47 -0.22
N LEU A 67 -8.97 -5.52 -0.98
CA LEU A 67 -9.34 -5.26 -2.37
C LEU A 67 -8.79 -6.34 -3.31
N GLU A 68 -7.56 -6.81 -3.07
CA GLU A 68 -6.86 -7.81 -3.86
C GLU A 68 -6.47 -9.03 -2.99
N PRO A 69 -7.45 -9.83 -2.52
CA PRO A 69 -7.19 -10.95 -1.61
C PRO A 69 -6.45 -12.12 -2.27
N ASN A 70 -6.33 -12.12 -3.60
CA ASN A 70 -5.61 -13.13 -4.38
C ASN A 70 -4.24 -12.66 -4.85
N ASP A 71 -3.85 -11.41 -4.56
CA ASP A 71 -2.57 -10.86 -4.97
C ASP A 71 -1.51 -11.07 -3.88
N PRO A 72 -0.51 -11.96 -4.08
CA PRO A 72 0.54 -12.18 -3.10
C PRO A 72 1.40 -10.93 -2.85
N PHE A 73 1.47 -10.01 -3.81
CA PHE A 73 2.26 -8.79 -3.67
C PHE A 73 1.67 -7.84 -2.62
N SER A 74 0.35 -7.77 -2.51
CA SER A 74 -0.38 -7.00 -1.49
C SER A 74 -0.06 -7.48 -0.07
N PHE A 75 -0.11 -8.79 0.16
CA PHE A 75 0.27 -9.39 1.44
C PHE A 75 1.77 -9.22 1.76
N THR A 76 2.62 -9.23 0.74
CA THR A 76 4.06 -8.96 0.90
C THR A 76 4.30 -7.52 1.35
N GLN A 77 3.57 -6.55 0.80
CA GLN A 77 3.67 -5.16 1.25
C GLN A 77 3.20 -5.00 2.70
N LEU A 78 2.07 -5.62 3.06
CA LEU A 78 1.57 -5.60 4.43
C LEU A 78 2.60 -6.18 5.41
N SER A 79 3.23 -7.31 5.09
CA SER A 79 4.24 -7.92 5.97
C SER A 79 5.46 -7.03 6.18
N VAL A 80 5.95 -6.36 5.13
CA VAL A 80 7.06 -5.41 5.21
C VAL A 80 6.66 -4.19 6.06
N ILE A 81 5.43 -3.71 5.93
CA ILE A 81 4.90 -2.61 6.72
C ILE A 81 4.82 -3.01 8.20
N CYS A 82 4.16 -4.12 8.51
CA CYS A 82 4.03 -4.63 9.88
C CYS A 82 5.40 -4.89 10.54
N GLN A 83 6.39 -5.44 9.82
CA GLN A 83 7.75 -5.61 10.34
C GLN A 83 8.38 -4.28 10.76
N ARG A 84 8.26 -3.25 9.92
CA ARG A 84 8.78 -1.91 10.22
C ARG A 84 8.00 -1.22 11.35
N CYS A 85 6.76 -1.62 11.59
CA CYS A 85 5.96 -1.17 12.72
C CYS A 85 6.27 -1.90 14.04
N GLY A 86 7.12 -2.94 14.02
CA GLY A 86 7.35 -3.82 15.17
C GLY A 86 6.21 -4.80 15.43
N LYS A 87 5.23 -4.88 14.52
CA LYS A 87 4.10 -5.82 14.59
C LYS A 87 4.47 -7.15 13.95
N ILE A 88 5.39 -7.86 14.59
CA ILE A 88 5.99 -9.09 14.06
C ILE A 88 4.92 -10.15 13.75
N GLN A 89 3.94 -10.30 14.64
CA GLN A 89 2.89 -11.31 14.46
C GLN A 89 1.97 -11.04 13.26
N GLU A 90 1.55 -9.79 13.04
CA GLU A 90 0.77 -9.40 11.85
C GLU A 90 1.60 -9.57 10.57
N ALA A 91 2.91 -9.33 10.65
CA ALA A 91 3.79 -9.55 9.51
C ALA A 91 3.95 -11.02 9.12
N GLU A 92 4.11 -11.90 10.11
CA GLU A 92 4.22 -13.34 9.86
C GLU A 92 2.94 -13.90 9.24
N ASP A 93 1.77 -13.47 9.72
CA ASP A 93 0.48 -13.86 9.15
C ASP A 93 0.35 -13.41 7.68
N ALA A 94 0.64 -12.14 7.42
CA ALA A 94 0.62 -11.59 6.07
C ALA A 94 1.61 -12.31 5.15
N MET A 95 2.83 -12.61 5.63
CA MET A 95 3.84 -13.32 4.84
C MET A 95 3.46 -14.78 4.59
N ALA A 96 2.83 -15.46 5.55
CA ALA A 96 2.29 -16.79 5.37
C ALA A 96 1.20 -16.80 4.28
N ARG A 97 0.28 -15.83 4.30
CA ARG A 97 -0.75 -15.64 3.26
C ARG A 97 -0.14 -15.40 1.88
N ALA A 98 0.87 -14.53 1.79
CA ALA A 98 1.60 -14.30 0.54
C ALA A 98 2.21 -15.58 -0.02
N HIS A 99 2.91 -16.36 0.81
CA HIS A 99 3.52 -17.63 0.39
C HIS A 99 2.47 -18.68 -0.01
N MET A 100 1.34 -18.77 0.68
CA MET A 100 0.24 -19.66 0.30
C MET A 100 -0.29 -19.32 -1.10
N LEU A 101 -0.47 -18.04 -1.40
CA LEU A 101 -0.93 -17.57 -2.72
C LEU A 101 0.13 -17.81 -3.81
N GLN A 102 1.41 -17.59 -3.53
CA GLN A 102 2.50 -17.89 -4.48
C GLN A 102 2.69 -19.39 -4.72
N GLY A 103 2.48 -20.23 -3.70
CA GLY A 103 2.62 -21.68 -3.78
C GLY A 103 1.41 -22.38 -4.40
N GLY A 104 0.22 -21.75 -4.38
CA GLY A 104 -1.04 -22.30 -4.89
C GLY A 104 -1.23 -22.20 -6.41
N GLY A 105 -0.40 -21.42 -7.12
CA GLY A 105 -0.49 -21.21 -8.57
C GLY A 105 0.24 -22.26 -9.44
N ARG A 106 0.78 -23.34 -8.84
CA ARG A 106 1.36 -24.46 -9.60
C ARG A 106 0.34 -25.58 -9.76
N HIS A 107 -0.52 -25.44 -10.77
CA HIS A 107 -1.13 -26.59 -11.45
C HIS A 107 -1.22 -26.32 -12.95
#